data_AF-A0A7C9EGB8-F1
#
_entry.id   AF-A0A7C9EGB8-F1
#
_cell.length_a   1.000
_cell.length_b   1.000
_cell.length_c   1.000
_cell.angle_alpha   90.00
_cell.angle_beta   90.00
_cell.angle_gamma   90.00
#
_symmetry.space_group_name_H-M   'P 1'
#
loop_
_entity.id
_entity.type
_entity.pdbx_description
1 polymer ?
#
loop_
_entity_poly.entity_id
_entity_poly.type
_entity_poly.pdbx_seq_one_letter_code
_entity_poly.pdbx_strand_id
1 'polypeptide(L)'
;PNSGFPVFPKGLNKLVNLRHVCSDSFSMGIPVGLGMLTSLRTLPIINASEQCGGKLSELQTLSKLKGLRIEGLQHVEVQEAKEAKLGMKNNINELFLSWDERHPTGDDLLENEKMVLEALQPHANLSSLEIRGYHAKEFPPWVRE
;
A
#
# COMPACT_ATOMS: atom_id res chain seq x y z
N PRO A 1 20.01 -10.69 5.80
CA PRO A 1 18.97 -11.62 6.34
C PRO A 1 17.82 -11.68 5.35
N ASN A 2 17.68 -12.80 4.63
CA ASN A 2 16.58 -13.02 3.70
C ASN A 2 15.28 -13.12 4.51
N SER A 3 14.53 -12.03 4.52
CA SER A 3 13.12 -12.02 4.86
C SER A 3 12.42 -13.12 4.06
N GLY A 4 11.69 -14.01 4.73
CA GLY A 4 11.06 -15.19 4.13
C GLY A 4 9.91 -14.91 3.16
N PHE A 5 9.81 -13.69 2.60
CA PHE A 5 8.75 -13.28 1.70
C PHE A 5 9.21 -13.34 0.23
N PRO A 6 8.31 -13.72 -0.70
CA PRO A 6 8.59 -13.66 -2.12
C PRO A 6 8.87 -12.22 -2.55
N VAL A 7 9.98 -12.04 -3.27
CA VAL A 7 10.37 -10.77 -3.87
C VAL A 7 10.00 -10.78 -5.35
N PHE A 8 9.64 -9.63 -5.89
CA PHE A 8 9.40 -9.49 -7.32
C PHE A 8 10.65 -9.88 -8.14
N PRO A 9 10.49 -10.52 -9.31
CA PRO A 9 11.62 -10.93 -10.16
C PRO A 9 12.53 -9.76 -10.54
N LYS A 10 13.85 -10.00 -10.58
CA LYS A 10 14.81 -9.00 -11.07
C LYS A 10 14.46 -8.59 -12.50
N GLY A 11 14.50 -7.28 -12.78
CA GLY A 11 14.22 -6.74 -14.10
C GLY A 11 12.74 -6.58 -14.44
N LEU A 12 11.83 -6.81 -13.47
CA LEU A 12 10.40 -6.58 -13.67
C LEU A 12 10.11 -5.17 -14.19
N ASN A 13 10.85 -4.18 -13.71
CA ASN A 13 10.78 -2.76 -14.11
C ASN A 13 10.99 -2.52 -15.63
N LYS A 14 11.51 -3.50 -16.37
CA LYS A 14 11.65 -3.44 -17.85
C LYS A 14 10.36 -3.81 -18.58
N LEU A 15 9.41 -4.45 -17.91
CA LEU A 15 8.14 -4.90 -18.49
C LEU A 15 7.11 -3.77 -18.46
N VAL A 16 7.38 -2.64 -19.12
CA VAL A 16 6.55 -1.42 -19.07
C VAL A 16 5.09 -1.60 -19.53
N ASN A 17 4.82 -2.65 -20.31
CA ASN A 17 3.47 -3.04 -20.76
C ASN A 17 2.77 -4.04 -19.83
N LEU A 18 3.41 -4.45 -18.73
CA LEU A 18 2.84 -5.38 -17.75
C LEU A 18 1.60 -4.76 -17.12
N ARG A 19 0.52 -5.54 -17.09
CA ARG A 19 -0.79 -5.09 -16.57
C ARG A 19 -1.19 -5.82 -15.29
N HIS A 20 -0.69 -7.03 -15.09
CA HIS A 20 -1.15 -7.89 -14.02
C HIS A 20 0.05 -8.58 -13.39
N VAL A 21 0.21 -8.40 -12.08
CA VAL A 21 1.04 -9.27 -11.27
C VAL A 21 0.09 -9.98 -10.30
N CYS A 22 0.21 -11.30 -10.23
CA CYS A 22 -0.55 -12.16 -9.33
C CYS A 22 0.44 -13.01 -8.54
N SER A 23 0.13 -13.30 -7.29
CA SER A 23 0.93 -14.16 -6.42
C SER A 23 0.00 -14.95 -5.52
N ASP A 24 0.27 -16.25 -5.40
CA ASP A 24 -0.47 -17.16 -4.50
C ASP A 24 0.11 -17.12 -3.06
N SER A 25 1.14 -16.32 -2.82
CA SER A 25 1.84 -16.18 -1.53
C SER A 25 1.24 -15.07 -0.65
N PHE A 26 1.56 -15.12 0.64
CA PHE A 26 0.92 -14.33 1.70
C PHE A 26 1.09 -12.81 1.59
N SER A 27 2.16 -12.29 1.01
CA SER A 27 2.32 -10.91 0.51
C SER A 27 3.71 -10.74 -0.10
N MET A 28 3.94 -9.68 -0.88
CA MET A 28 5.23 -9.40 -1.53
C MET A 28 5.79 -8.05 -1.10
N GLY A 29 7.10 -7.97 -0.85
CA GLY A 29 7.75 -6.68 -0.57
C GLY A 29 7.73 -5.75 -1.77
N ILE A 30 7.79 -4.44 -1.53
CA ILE A 30 7.75 -3.43 -2.59
C ILE A 30 9.14 -3.33 -3.26
N PRO A 31 9.28 -3.67 -4.56
CA PRO A 31 10.58 -3.63 -5.22
C PRO A 31 10.88 -2.22 -5.73
N VAL A 32 12.17 -1.88 -5.79
CA VAL A 32 12.62 -0.66 -6.46
C VAL A 32 12.20 -0.68 -7.93
N GLY A 33 11.63 0.43 -8.40
CA GLY A 33 11.19 0.60 -9.78
C GLY A 33 9.83 -0.01 -10.09
N LEU A 34 9.06 -0.42 -9.07
CA LEU A 34 7.64 -0.78 -9.24
C LEU A 34 6.87 0.35 -9.95
N GLY A 35 7.17 1.61 -9.63
CA GLY A 35 6.58 2.79 -10.26
C GLY A 35 6.89 2.96 -11.75
N MET A 36 7.82 2.19 -12.32
CA MET A 36 8.05 2.17 -13.76
C MET A 36 6.95 1.41 -14.53
N LEU A 37 6.17 0.58 -13.84
CA LEU A 37 5.12 -0.25 -14.43
C LEU A 37 3.80 0.50 -14.58
N THR A 38 3.82 1.62 -15.29
CA THR A 38 2.66 2.53 -15.41
C THR A 38 1.43 1.92 -16.11
N SER A 39 1.58 0.76 -16.77
CA SER A 39 0.48 -0.01 -17.36
C SER A 39 -0.24 -0.94 -16.38
N LEU A 40 0.24 -1.02 -15.14
CA LEU A 40 -0.23 -1.99 -14.15
C LEU A 40 -1.65 -1.69 -13.68
N ARG A 41 -2.46 -2.75 -13.62
CA ARG A 41 -3.88 -2.72 -13.29
C ARG A 41 -4.20 -3.54 -12.05
N THR A 42 -3.48 -4.62 -11.82
CA THR A 42 -3.61 -5.45 -10.61
C THR A 42 -2.25 -5.74 -10.02
N LEU A 43 -2.20 -5.70 -8.69
CA LEU A 43 -1.07 -6.07 -7.87
C LEU A 43 -1.51 -7.16 -6.89
N PRO A 44 -0.61 -8.06 -6.49
CA PRO A 44 -0.84 -8.89 -5.31
C PRO A 44 -0.76 -8.00 -4.07
N ILE A 45 -1.00 -8.60 -2.91
CA ILE A 45 -0.81 -7.93 -1.63
C ILE A 45 0.65 -7.48 -1.53
N ILE A 46 0.86 -6.18 -1.31
CA ILE A 46 2.19 -5.61 -1.07
C ILE A 46 2.39 -5.38 0.42
N ASN A 47 3.60 -5.63 0.91
CA ASN A 47 3.95 -5.49 2.31
C ASN A 47 5.01 -4.40 2.51
N ALA A 48 4.69 -3.38 3.30
CA ALA A 48 5.56 -2.27 3.61
C ALA A 48 6.56 -2.56 4.75
N SER A 49 6.38 -3.64 5.52
CA SER A 49 7.37 -4.09 6.51
C SER A 49 8.65 -4.61 5.86
N GLU A 50 8.59 -4.92 4.56
CA GLU A 50 9.61 -5.65 3.85
C GLU A 50 10.61 -4.73 3.16
N GLN A 51 11.90 -4.94 3.44
CA GLN A 51 12.98 -4.12 2.89
C GLN A 51 13.44 -4.64 1.51
N CYS A 52 12.52 -4.70 0.55
CA CYS A 52 12.85 -4.96 -0.87
C CYS A 52 13.46 -3.73 -1.58
N GLY A 53 13.76 -2.67 -0.82
CA GLY A 53 14.37 -1.42 -1.27
C GLY A 53 13.37 -0.39 -1.81
N GLY A 54 12.19 -0.82 -2.24
CA GLY A 54 11.12 0.07 -2.66
C GLY A 54 10.27 0.56 -1.48
N LYS A 55 9.64 1.72 -1.68
CA LYS A 55 8.73 2.38 -0.73
C LYS A 55 7.34 2.49 -1.32
N LEU A 56 6.33 2.77 -0.50
CA LEU A 56 4.95 3.02 -0.93
C LEU A 56 4.85 4.20 -1.91
N SER A 57 5.82 5.11 -1.90
CA SER A 57 5.96 6.17 -2.91
C SER A 57 6.14 5.65 -4.34
N GLU A 58 6.57 4.40 -4.54
CA GLU A 58 6.58 3.74 -5.86
C GLU A 58 5.18 3.63 -6.48
N LEU A 59 4.11 3.67 -5.67
CA LEU A 59 2.74 3.67 -6.17
C LEU A 59 2.34 4.98 -6.84
N GLN A 60 3.10 6.05 -6.66
CA GLN A 60 2.77 7.39 -7.11
C GLN A 60 2.33 7.42 -8.59
N THR A 61 3.06 6.72 -9.45
CA THR A 61 2.91 6.71 -10.91
C THR A 61 1.90 5.67 -11.43
N LEU A 62 1.40 4.77 -10.57
CA LEU A 62 0.56 3.63 -10.94
C LEU A 62 -0.92 4.01 -11.02
N SER A 63 -1.28 4.90 -11.96
CA SER A 63 -2.63 5.48 -12.08
C SER A 63 -3.71 4.51 -12.63
N LYS A 64 -3.31 3.39 -13.22
CA LYS A 64 -4.22 2.40 -13.85
C LYS A 64 -4.61 1.25 -12.93
N LEU A 65 -4.14 1.25 -11.68
CA LEU A 65 -4.51 0.26 -10.68
C LEU A 65 -6.01 0.28 -10.43
N LYS A 66 -6.61 -0.91 -10.40
CA LYS A 66 -8.03 -1.11 -10.11
C LYS A 66 -8.29 -1.52 -8.66
N GLY A 67 -7.37 -2.28 -8.08
CA GLY A 67 -7.42 -2.66 -6.68
C GLY A 67 -6.05 -2.54 -6.06
N LEU A 68 -6.02 -2.30 -4.75
CA LEU A 68 -4.79 -2.16 -3.99
C LEU A 68 -4.95 -2.80 -2.61
N ARG A 69 -3.97 -3.61 -2.23
CA ARG A 69 -3.94 -4.29 -0.94
C ARG A 69 -2.57 -4.10 -0.30
N ILE A 70 -2.53 -3.48 0.87
CA ILE A 70 -1.30 -3.10 1.56
C ILE A 70 -1.30 -3.68 2.98
N GLU A 71 -0.22 -4.36 3.33
CA GLU A 71 0.09 -4.83 4.69
C GLU A 71 1.31 -4.10 5.26
N GLY A 72 1.52 -4.20 6.57
CA GLY A 72 2.69 -3.67 7.23
C GLY A 72 2.67 -2.15 7.37
N LEU A 73 1.48 -1.53 7.41
CA LEU A 73 1.33 -0.08 7.46
C LEU A 73 1.92 0.57 8.73
N GLN A 74 2.15 -0.19 9.80
CA GLN A 74 2.88 0.28 10.99
C GLN A 74 4.33 0.68 10.70
N HIS A 75 4.88 0.29 9.55
CA HIS A 75 6.24 0.63 9.11
C HIS A 75 6.27 1.80 8.11
N VAL A 76 5.12 2.37 7.75
CA VAL A 76 5.03 3.43 6.75
C VAL A 76 5.11 4.80 7.42
N GLU A 77 5.95 5.67 6.87
CA GLU A 77 6.02 7.07 7.24
C GLU A 77 4.89 7.87 6.57
N VAL A 78 4.33 8.86 7.27
CA VAL A 78 3.25 9.72 6.75
C VAL A 78 3.58 10.35 5.40
N GLN A 79 4.83 10.79 5.20
CA GLN A 79 5.26 11.41 3.95
C GLN A 79 5.22 10.43 2.77
N GLU A 80 5.62 9.19 3.02
CA GLU A 80 5.60 8.11 2.04
C GLU A 80 4.16 7.73 1.64
N ALA A 81 3.25 7.68 2.62
CA ALA A 81 1.82 7.49 2.39
C ALA A 81 1.22 8.60 1.52
N LYS A 82 1.57 9.87 1.76
CA LYS A 82 1.12 11.01 0.94
C LYS A 82 1.60 10.88 -0.51
N GLU A 83 2.83 10.44 -0.70
CA GLU A 83 3.43 10.28 -2.04
C GLU A 83 2.75 9.19 -2.88
N ALA A 84 2.11 8.21 -2.24
CA ALA A 84 1.31 7.20 -2.91
C ALA A 84 0.11 7.82 -3.66
N LYS A 85 -0.34 9.05 -3.34
CA LYS A 85 -1.38 9.80 -4.07
C LYS A 85 -2.63 8.98 -4.41
N LEU A 86 -3.19 8.24 -3.43
CA LEU A 86 -4.35 7.37 -3.66
C LEU A 86 -5.60 8.17 -4.09
N GLY A 87 -5.79 9.38 -3.56
CA GLY A 87 -6.87 10.29 -3.96
C GLY A 87 -6.87 10.68 -5.44
N MET A 88 -5.73 10.55 -6.14
CA MET A 88 -5.63 10.82 -7.59
C MET A 88 -5.90 9.57 -8.45
N LYS A 89 -6.07 8.39 -7.86
CA LYS A 89 -6.23 7.11 -8.55
C LYS A 89 -7.70 6.73 -8.68
N ASN A 90 -8.39 7.40 -9.58
CA ASN A 90 -9.83 7.21 -9.84
C ASN A 90 -10.25 5.81 -10.32
N ASN A 91 -9.29 4.97 -10.71
CA ASN A 91 -9.53 3.59 -11.14
C ASN A 91 -9.59 2.62 -9.96
N ILE A 92 -9.07 2.98 -8.78
CA ILE A 92 -9.10 2.12 -7.61
C ILE A 92 -10.52 2.05 -7.06
N ASN A 93 -11.13 0.86 -7.11
CA ASN A 93 -12.46 0.58 -6.59
C ASN A 93 -12.45 -0.37 -5.38
N GLU A 94 -11.32 -1.04 -5.12
CA GLU A 94 -11.10 -1.93 -3.98
C GLU A 94 -9.81 -1.55 -3.24
N LEU A 95 -9.90 -1.33 -1.94
CA LEU A 95 -8.77 -0.98 -1.09
C LEU A 95 -8.76 -1.84 0.19
N PHE A 96 -7.63 -2.49 0.43
CA PHE A 96 -7.34 -3.21 1.67
C PHE A 96 -6.12 -2.60 2.35
N LEU A 97 -6.26 -2.22 3.62
CA LEU A 97 -5.21 -1.62 4.44
C LEU A 97 -5.05 -2.43 5.72
N SER A 98 -3.84 -2.91 6.01
CA SER A 98 -3.56 -3.70 7.20
C SER A 98 -2.32 -3.23 7.95
N TRP A 99 -2.52 -3.07 9.25
CA TRP A 99 -1.47 -3.01 10.27
C TRP A 99 -1.32 -4.41 10.91
N ASP A 100 -0.17 -4.68 11.52
CA ASP A 100 0.04 -5.89 12.33
C ASP A 100 -0.74 -5.78 13.66
N GLU A 101 -1.67 -6.68 13.92
CA GLU A 101 -2.46 -6.70 15.17
C GLU A 101 -1.62 -6.80 16.45
N ARG A 102 -0.35 -7.23 16.33
CA ARG A 102 0.54 -7.44 17.47
C ARG A 102 1.60 -6.34 17.62
N HIS A 103 1.61 -5.32 16.77
CA HIS A 103 2.61 -4.26 16.90
C HIS A 103 2.36 -3.42 18.18
N PRO A 104 3.42 -2.84 18.76
CA PRO A 104 3.28 -2.07 20.00
C PRO A 104 2.35 -0.87 19.83
N THR A 105 1.56 -0.57 20.87
CA THR A 105 0.69 0.61 20.92
C THR A 105 1.31 1.65 21.86
N GLY A 106 1.66 2.82 21.33
CA GLY A 106 2.08 4.00 22.08
C GLY A 106 1.53 5.26 21.42
N ASP A 107 1.40 6.37 22.16
CA ASP A 107 0.71 7.58 21.66
C ASP A 107 1.28 8.07 20.31
N ASP A 108 2.61 8.09 20.15
CA ASP A 108 3.26 8.47 18.89
C ASP A 108 2.96 7.49 17.74
N LEU A 109 2.86 6.19 18.03
CA LEU A 109 2.55 5.17 17.03
C LEU A 109 1.09 5.27 16.59
N LEU A 110 0.17 5.49 17.54
CA LEU A 110 -1.26 5.68 17.25
C LEU A 110 -1.50 6.97 16.44
N GLU A 111 -0.79 8.06 16.77
CA GLU A 111 -0.85 9.29 15.98
C GLU A 111 -0.30 9.05 14.56
N ASN A 112 0.79 8.29 14.42
CA ASN A 112 1.30 7.90 13.10
C ASN A 112 0.27 7.07 12.32
N GLU A 113 -0.39 6.08 12.92
CA GLU A 113 -1.44 5.30 12.25
C GLU A 113 -2.55 6.20 11.71
N LYS A 114 -3.03 7.13 12.53
CA LYS A 114 -4.06 8.11 12.15
C LYS A 114 -3.60 8.95 10.96
N MET A 115 -2.39 9.52 11.03
CA MET A 115 -1.84 10.32 9.95
C MET A 115 -1.58 9.53 8.67
N VAL A 116 -1.13 8.27 8.77
CA VAL A 116 -0.94 7.37 7.62
C VAL A 116 -2.28 7.05 6.98
N LEU A 117 -3.30 6.67 7.76
CA LEU A 117 -4.63 6.38 7.24
C LEU A 117 -5.26 7.63 6.59
N GLU A 118 -5.06 8.82 7.17
CA GLU A 118 -5.51 10.08 6.58
C GLU A 118 -4.81 10.37 5.24
N ALA A 119 -3.49 10.15 5.17
CA ALA A 119 -2.70 10.32 3.94
C ALA A 119 -3.08 9.33 2.83
N LEU A 120 -3.59 8.15 3.20
CA LEU A 120 -4.06 7.11 2.28
C LEU A 120 -5.52 7.29 1.84
N GLN A 121 -6.08 8.50 1.99
CA GLN A 121 -7.41 8.82 1.47
C GLN A 121 -7.55 8.40 -0.01
N PRO A 122 -8.49 7.51 -0.33
CA PRO A 122 -8.73 7.05 -1.69
C PRO A 122 -9.54 8.07 -2.51
N HIS A 123 -9.61 7.85 -3.82
CA HIS A 123 -10.57 8.58 -4.65
C HIS A 123 -12.01 8.16 -4.27
N ALA A 124 -12.99 9.06 -4.44
CA ALA A 124 -14.41 8.84 -4.16
C ALA A 124 -15.10 7.73 -4.98
N ASN A 125 -14.36 7.06 -5.89
CA ASN A 125 -14.89 5.95 -6.69
C ASN A 125 -14.76 4.60 -5.97
N LEU A 126 -14.23 4.59 -4.74
CA LEU A 126 -14.02 3.38 -3.98
C LEU A 126 -15.37 2.70 -3.68
N SER A 127 -15.47 1.43 -4.03
CA SER A 127 -16.66 0.59 -3.80
C SER A 127 -16.50 -0.42 -2.67
N SER A 128 -15.26 -0.76 -2.33
CA SER A 128 -14.95 -1.69 -1.24
C SER A 128 -13.74 -1.20 -0.46
N LEU A 129 -13.90 -1.09 0.86
CA LEU A 129 -12.85 -0.73 1.80
C LEU A 129 -12.76 -1.81 2.88
N GLU A 130 -11.55 -2.23 3.18
CA GLU A 130 -11.26 -3.10 4.31
C GLU A 130 -10.04 -2.56 5.07
N ILE A 131 -10.19 -2.40 6.39
CA ILE A 131 -9.15 -1.93 7.30
C ILE A 131 -8.98 -2.97 8.40
N ARG A 132 -7.75 -3.41 8.66
CA ARG A 132 -7.40 -4.39 9.71
C ARG A 132 -6.24 -3.92 10.58
N GLY A 133 -6.26 -4.29 11.85
CA GLY A 133 -5.18 -4.01 12.80
C GLY A 133 -4.96 -2.54 13.14
N TYR A 134 -5.90 -1.65 12.81
CA TYR A 134 -5.84 -0.23 13.17
C TYR A 134 -6.20 -0.05 14.65
N HIS A 135 -5.29 0.54 15.43
CA HIS A 135 -5.44 0.68 16.90
C HIS A 135 -5.74 2.12 17.34
N ALA A 136 -5.54 3.11 16.48
CA ALA A 136 -5.91 4.50 16.80
C ALA A 136 -7.41 4.63 17.09
N LYS A 137 -7.73 5.49 18.05
CA LYS A 137 -9.09 5.61 18.62
C LYS A 137 -10.09 6.27 17.66
N GLU A 138 -9.60 7.02 16.69
CA GLU A 138 -10.41 7.84 15.80
C GLU A 138 -10.03 7.60 14.36
N PHE A 139 -11.01 7.28 13.52
CA PHE A 139 -10.84 7.27 12.08
C PHE A 139 -10.76 8.71 11.52
N PRO A 140 -9.97 8.93 10.45
CA PRO A 140 -9.92 10.21 9.77
C PRO A 140 -11.26 10.54 9.09
N PRO A 141 -11.53 11.82 8.78
CA PRO A 141 -12.85 12.27 8.29
C PRO A 141 -13.38 11.46 7.10
N TRP A 142 -12.52 11.12 6.14
CA TRP A 142 -12.91 10.43 4.91
C TRP A 142 -13.46 9.01 5.11
N VAL A 143 -13.24 8.38 6.27
CA VAL A 143 -13.82 7.06 6.59
C VAL A 143 -15.21 7.21 7.23
N ARG A 144 -15.48 8.36 7.86
CA ARG A 144 -16.69 8.60 8.66
C ARG A 144 -17.78 9.34 7.89
N GLU A 145 -17.46 9.88 6.72
CA GLU A 145 -18.31 10.73 5.86
C GLU A 145 -18.60 10.04 4.53
#